data_AF-A0A627A2E5-F1
#
_entry.id   AF-A0A627A2E5-F1
#
_cell.length_a   1.000
_cell.length_b   1.000
_cell.length_c   1.000
_cell.angle_alpha   90.00
_cell.angle_beta   90.00
_cell.angle_gamma   90.00
#
_symmetry.space_group_name_H-M   'P 1'
#
loop_
_entity.id
_entity.type
_entity.pdbx_description
1 polymer ?
#
loop_
_entity_poly.entity_id
_entity_poly.type
_entity_poly.pdbx_seq_one_letter_code
_entity_poly.pdbx_strand_id
1 'polypeptide(L)'
;ENYQGIRPAPGYPACPEHTEKGTIWQLLDVEKHTGMKLTESFAMWPGASVSGWYFSHPESKYFAVAQIQRDQVTDYAFRKGMSVENVERWLAPNLGYDAD
;
A
#
# COMPACT_ATOMS: atom_id res chain seq x y z
N GLU A 1 -14.93 10.94 10.13
CA GLU A 1 -15.98 9.91 10.20
C GLU A 1 -16.30 9.67 11.67
N ASN A 2 -17.57 9.52 12.05
CA ASN A 2 -17.98 9.44 13.46
C ASN A 2 -18.15 7.99 13.91
N TYR A 3 -17.10 7.18 13.78
CA TYR A 3 -17.02 5.83 14.31
C TYR A 3 -15.57 5.54 14.76
N GLN A 4 -15.37 4.50 15.58
CA GLN A 4 -14.06 4.08 16.06
C GLN A 4 -13.31 3.26 15.01
N GLY A 5 -12.04 3.59 14.76
CA GLY A 5 -11.16 2.85 13.86
C GLY A 5 -11.02 3.49 12.47
N ILE A 6 -10.20 2.86 11.62
CA ILE A 6 -9.94 3.32 10.24
C ILE A 6 -9.88 2.14 9.27
N ARG A 7 -10.03 2.47 7.98
CA ARG A 7 -9.96 1.50 6.88
C ARG A 7 -9.01 1.96 5.74
N PRO A 8 -7.70 2.07 6.01
CA PRO A 8 -6.74 2.60 5.04
C PRO A 8 -6.58 1.65 3.85
N ALA A 9 -6.54 2.23 2.65
CA ALA A 9 -6.44 1.51 1.39
C ALA A 9 -5.05 1.75 0.76
N PRO A 10 -4.31 0.70 0.34
CA PRO A 10 -3.00 0.87 -0.29
C PRO A 10 -3.02 1.82 -1.49
N GLY A 11 -2.10 2.78 -1.51
CA GLY A 11 -2.02 3.89 -2.47
C GLY A 11 -2.52 5.23 -1.92
N TYR A 12 -3.24 5.24 -0.79
CA TYR A 12 -3.53 6.49 -0.07
C TYR A 12 -2.30 6.98 0.71
N PRO A 13 -2.20 8.27 1.07
CA PRO A 13 -1.03 8.82 1.78
C PRO A 13 -0.66 8.11 3.09
N ALA A 14 -1.60 7.46 3.75
CA ALA A 14 -1.35 6.69 4.98
C ALA A 14 -0.69 5.32 4.75
N CYS A 15 -0.74 4.81 3.52
CA CYS A 15 -0.10 3.56 3.11
C CYS A 15 0.15 3.61 1.59
N PRO A 16 1.11 4.42 1.13
CA PRO A 16 1.24 4.79 -0.28
C PRO A 16 1.71 3.64 -1.18
N GLU A 17 2.22 2.55 -0.61
CA GLU A 17 2.81 1.44 -1.36
C GLU A 17 1.73 0.54 -1.97
N HIS A 18 1.61 0.57 -3.31
CA HIS A 18 0.50 -0.07 -4.01
C HIS A 18 0.55 -1.60 -4.00
N THR A 19 1.73 -2.22 -3.89
CA THR A 19 1.89 -3.67 -3.98
C THR A 19 1.29 -4.42 -2.78
N GLU A 20 1.01 -3.73 -1.67
CA GLU A 20 0.29 -4.29 -0.53
C GLU A 20 -1.15 -4.74 -0.86
N LYS A 21 -1.73 -4.32 -2.00
CA LYS A 21 -2.97 -4.96 -2.49
C LYS A 21 -2.75 -6.45 -2.79
N GLY A 22 -1.56 -6.87 -3.18
CA GLY A 22 -1.22 -8.29 -3.37
C GLY A 22 -1.43 -9.10 -2.09
N THR A 23 -1.02 -8.55 -0.94
CA THR A 23 -1.24 -9.15 0.38
C THR A 23 -2.73 -9.32 0.68
N ILE A 24 -3.55 -8.29 0.41
CA ILE A 24 -5.01 -8.37 0.55
C ILE A 24 -5.60 -9.44 -0.38
N TRP A 25 -5.15 -9.49 -1.64
CA TRP A 25 -5.61 -10.47 -2.62
C TRP A 25 -5.33 -11.90 -2.17
N GLN A 26 -4.15 -12.14 -1.60
CA GLN A 26 -3.74 -13.44 -1.08
C GLN A 26 -4.50 -13.83 0.18
N LEU A 27 -4.64 -12.92 1.16
CA LEU A 27 -5.28 -13.22 2.43
C LEU A 27 -6.76 -13.57 2.29
N LEU A 28 -7.46 -12.93 1.34
CA LEU A 28 -8.90 -13.06 1.17
C LEU A 28 -9.30 -13.95 -0.02
N ASP A 29 -8.33 -14.51 -0.75
CA ASP A 29 -8.55 -15.20 -2.03
C ASP A 29 -9.49 -14.39 -2.95
N VAL A 30 -9.19 -13.09 -3.16
CA VAL A 30 -10.13 -12.12 -3.75
C VAL A 30 -10.61 -12.57 -5.14
N GLU A 31 -9.70 -12.97 -6.01
CA GLU A 31 -10.05 -13.39 -7.38
C GLU A 31 -11.01 -14.59 -7.39
N LYS A 32 -10.84 -15.53 -6.46
CA LYS A 32 -11.70 -16.72 -6.33
C LYS A 32 -13.11 -16.35 -5.87
N HIS A 33 -13.22 -15.44 -4.90
CA HIS A 33 -14.51 -15.12 -4.27
C HIS A 33 -15.30 -14.04 -5.01
N THR A 34 -14.65 -13.12 -5.71
CA THR A 34 -15.32 -11.97 -6.34
C THR A 34 -15.02 -11.82 -7.83
N GLY A 35 -14.04 -12.54 -8.37
CA GLY A 35 -13.56 -12.36 -9.75
C GLY A 35 -12.76 -11.07 -9.97
N MET A 36 -12.51 -10.27 -8.92
CA MET A 36 -11.71 -9.06 -9.04
C MET A 36 -10.23 -9.39 -9.24
N LYS A 37 -9.55 -8.61 -10.07
CA LYS A 37 -8.16 -8.83 -10.47
C LYS A 37 -7.28 -7.64 -10.13
N LEU A 38 -5.98 -7.91 -10.00
CA LEU A 38 -4.95 -6.88 -10.00
C LEU A 38 -4.24 -6.85 -11.36
N THR A 39 -4.01 -5.66 -11.89
CA THR A 39 -3.12 -5.45 -13.03
C THR A 39 -1.66 -5.53 -12.58
N GLU A 40 -0.72 -5.52 -13.54
CA GLU A 40 0.72 -5.42 -13.28
C GLU A 40 1.10 -4.17 -12.46
N SER A 41 0.31 -3.10 -12.57
CA SER A 41 0.47 -1.87 -11.80
C SER A 41 -0.27 -1.86 -10.46
N PHE A 42 -0.83 -3.00 -10.03
CA PHE A 42 -1.68 -3.12 -8.83
C PHE A 42 -2.92 -2.20 -8.86
N ALA A 43 -3.42 -1.88 -10.06
CA ALA A 43 -4.76 -1.33 -10.22
C ALA A 43 -5.79 -2.47 -10.11
N MET A 44 -6.97 -2.16 -9.60
CA MET A 44 -8.03 -3.15 -9.43
C MET A 44 -8.94 -3.18 -10.67
N TRP A 45 -9.38 -4.37 -11.06
CA TRP A 45 -10.42 -4.58 -12.06
C TRP A 45 -11.58 -5.40 -11.46
N PRO A 46 -12.85 -4.98 -11.63
CA PRO A 46 -13.33 -3.82 -12.37
C PRO A 46 -12.88 -2.47 -11.80
N GLY A 47 -12.91 -1.40 -12.60
CA GLY A 47 -12.43 -0.08 -12.15
C GLY A 47 -13.20 0.49 -10.94
N ALA A 48 -14.47 0.13 -10.79
CA ALA A 48 -15.30 0.47 -9.63
C ALA A 48 -15.03 -0.50 -8.46
N SER A 49 -13.81 -0.46 -7.93
CA SER A 49 -13.34 -1.35 -6.86
C SER A 49 -12.72 -0.60 -5.70
N VAL A 50 -12.85 -1.15 -4.49
CA VAL A 50 -12.19 -0.67 -3.27
C VAL A 50 -11.66 -1.86 -2.49
N SER A 51 -10.45 -1.76 -1.97
CA SER A 51 -9.85 -2.71 -1.03
C SER A 51 -9.02 -1.97 0.00
N GLY A 52 -8.84 -2.55 1.18
CA GLY A 52 -8.06 -1.94 2.25
C GLY A 52 -8.02 -2.80 3.50
N TRP A 53 -7.47 -2.21 4.55
CA TRP A 53 -7.29 -2.80 5.86
C TRP A 53 -8.40 -2.37 6.82
N TYR A 54 -8.45 -2.98 8.00
CA TYR A 54 -9.25 -2.51 9.12
C TYR A 54 -8.39 -2.41 10.37
N PHE A 55 -8.40 -1.25 11.03
CA PHE A 55 -7.75 -1.01 12.32
C PHE A 55 -8.78 -0.55 13.35
N SER A 56 -8.76 -1.15 14.54
CA SER A 56 -9.76 -0.92 15.60
C SER A 56 -9.28 -0.02 16.74
N HIS A 57 -7.99 0.32 16.80
CA HIS A 57 -7.45 1.14 17.89
C HIS A 57 -8.15 2.51 17.93
N PRO A 58 -8.63 2.98 19.10
CA PRO A 58 -9.44 4.21 19.17
C PRO A 58 -8.68 5.47 18.77
N GLU A 59 -7.35 5.46 18.89
CA GLU A 59 -6.49 6.57 18.46
C GLU A 59 -5.95 6.42 17.02
N SER A 60 -6.35 5.36 16.32
CA SER A 60 -5.97 5.20 14.92
C SER A 60 -6.57 6.33 14.08
N LYS A 61 -5.77 6.89 13.19
CA LYS A 61 -6.13 8.02 12.34
C LYS A 61 -5.43 7.92 11.01
N TYR A 62 -6.01 8.52 9.99
CA TYR A 62 -5.31 8.74 8.73
C TYR A 62 -4.26 9.84 8.93
N PHE A 63 -2.99 9.51 8.76
CA PHE A 63 -1.89 10.46 8.66
C PHE A 63 -1.08 10.14 7.43
N ALA A 64 -0.52 11.14 6.76
CA ALA A 64 0.32 10.90 5.60
C ALA A 64 1.72 10.44 6.05
N VAL A 65 2.28 9.45 5.37
CA VAL A 65 3.68 9.02 5.56
C VAL A 65 4.66 10.16 5.20
N ALA A 66 4.31 10.97 4.19
CA ALA A 66 5.16 12.01 3.63
C ALA A 66 6.47 11.44 3.04
N GLN A 67 7.56 12.18 3.17
CA GLN A 67 8.85 11.82 2.57
C GLN A 67 9.64 10.85 3.45
N ILE A 68 10.17 9.80 2.83
CA ILE A 68 11.02 8.77 3.44
C ILE A 68 12.45 8.87 2.92
N GLN A 69 13.40 8.42 3.73
CA GLN A 69 14.83 8.49 3.43
C GLN A 69 15.36 7.14 2.94
N ARG A 70 16.58 7.15 2.37
CA ARG A 70 17.19 5.99 1.71
C ARG A 70 17.40 4.80 2.65
N ASP A 71 17.64 5.05 3.93
CA ASP A 71 17.75 4.02 4.97
C ASP A 71 16.43 3.25 5.12
N GLN A 72 15.29 3.95 5.20
CA GLN A 72 13.97 3.33 5.30
C GLN A 72 13.60 2.57 4.02
N VAL A 73 13.94 3.11 2.85
CA VAL A 73 13.76 2.41 1.57
C VAL A 73 14.54 1.10 1.54
N THR A 74 15.81 1.13 1.98
CA THR A 74 16.68 -0.06 2.02
C THR A 74 16.13 -1.12 2.98
N ASP A 75 15.70 -0.71 4.17
CA ASP A 75 15.06 -1.60 5.15
C ASP A 75 13.74 -2.18 4.61
N TYR A 76 12.93 -1.38 3.94
CA TYR A 76 11.68 -1.85 3.32
C TYR A 76 11.93 -2.84 2.17
N ALA A 77 12.93 -2.57 1.31
CA ALA A 77 13.35 -3.47 0.25
C ALA A 77 13.74 -4.85 0.81
N PHE A 78 14.54 -4.87 1.89
CA PHE A 78 14.89 -6.11 2.58
C PHE A 78 13.66 -6.86 3.10
N ARG A 79 12.74 -6.18 3.80
CA ARG A 79 11.52 -6.81 4.34
C ARG A 79 10.60 -7.39 3.26
N LYS A 80 10.51 -6.71 2.11
CA LYS A 80 9.66 -7.11 0.99
C LYS A 80 10.31 -8.13 0.06
N GLY A 81 11.61 -8.39 0.22
CA GLY A 81 12.38 -9.18 -0.74
C GLY A 81 12.42 -8.54 -2.13
N MET A 82 12.40 -7.21 -2.19
CA MET A 82 12.49 -6.43 -3.42
C MET A 82 13.86 -5.78 -3.55
N SER A 83 14.26 -5.42 -4.77
CA SER A 83 15.43 -4.57 -4.96
C SER A 83 15.10 -3.13 -4.54
N VAL A 84 16.14 -2.36 -4.19
CA VAL A 84 15.98 -0.95 -3.77
C VAL A 84 15.33 -0.13 -4.90
N GLU A 85 15.75 -0.35 -6.14
CA GLU A 85 15.24 0.35 -7.32
C GLU A 85 13.74 0.08 -7.55
N ASN A 86 13.29 -1.15 -7.27
CA ASN A 86 11.87 -1.48 -7.35
C ASN A 86 11.06 -0.78 -6.26
N VAL A 87 11.59 -0.69 -5.04
CA VAL A 87 10.93 0.06 -3.96
C VAL A 87 10.89 1.55 -4.28
N GLU A 88 12.00 2.12 -4.76
CA GLU A 88 12.08 3.51 -5.22
C GLU A 88 11.06 3.80 -6.31
N ARG A 89 10.88 2.89 -7.27
CA ARG A 89 9.84 3.00 -8.30
C ARG A 89 8.43 3.06 -7.71
N TRP A 90 8.10 2.18 -6.77
CA TRP A 90 6.75 2.14 -6.17
C TRP A 90 6.48 3.30 -5.22
N LEU A 91 7.51 3.78 -4.52
CA LEU A 91 7.44 4.84 -3.52
C LEU A 91 7.98 6.18 -4.05
N ALA A 92 8.15 6.33 -5.37
CA ALA A 92 8.70 7.53 -6.00
C ALA A 92 8.05 8.85 -5.49
N PRO A 93 6.72 8.94 -5.30
CA PRO A 93 6.08 10.15 -4.77
C PRO A 93 6.43 10.47 -3.30
N ASN A 94 7.03 9.51 -2.59
CA ASN A 94 7.36 9.57 -1.17
C ASN A 94 8.88 9.60 -0.93
N LEU A 95 9.73 9.67 -1.96
CA LEU A 95 11.17 9.77 -1.76
C LEU A 95 11.55 11.19 -1.34
N GLY A 96 12.21 11.30 -0.18
CA GLY A 96 12.77 12.54 0.35
C GLY A 96 14.21 12.81 -0.07
N TYR A 97 14.65 12.16 -1.15
CA TYR A 97 15.98 12.24 -1.73
C TYR A 97 15.88 11.99 -3.24
N ASP A 98 16.91 12.37 -3.99
CA ASP A 98 16.98 12.11 -5.42
C ASP A 98 17.37 10.64 -5.66
N ALA A 99 16.44 9.86 -6.20
CA ALA A 99 16.70 8.51 -6.70
C ALA A 99 17.23 8.57 -8.13
N ASP A 100 18.11 7.63 -8.46
CA ASP A 100 18.73 7.50 -9.78
C ASP A 100 17.77 6.92 -10.84
#